data_AF-A0A7G2LSA4-F1
#
_entry.id   AF-A0A7G2LSA4-F1
#
_cell.length_a   1.000
_cell.length_b   1.000
_cell.length_c   1.000
_cell.angle_alpha   90.00
_cell.angle_beta   90.00
_cell.angle_gamma   90.00
#
_symmetry.space_group_name_H-M   'P 1'
#
loop_
_entity.id
_entity.type
_entity.pdbx_description
1 polymer ?
#
loop_
_entity_poly.entity_id
_entity_poly.type
_entity_poly.pdbx_seq_one_letter_code
_entity_poly.pdbx_strand_id
1 'polypeptide(L)' 'MPRYEKTNEALDALSPEEFHVTQRSGTERPGTGKYLSNKEPGIYVDIVS' A
#
# COMPACT_ATOMS: atom_id res chain seq x y z
N MET A 1 10.16 19.39 -1.46
CA MET A 1 9.45 18.20 -1.99
C MET A 1 9.36 17.18 -0.86
N PRO A 2 8.26 16.40 -0.76
CA PRO A 2 8.21 15.28 0.18
C PRO A 2 9.32 14.28 -0.14
N ARG A 3 9.90 13.70 0.90
CA ARG A 3 10.96 12.70 0.81
C ARG A 3 10.29 11.34 0.93
N TYR A 4 10.30 10.58 -0.16
CA TYR A 4 9.71 9.25 -0.22
C TYR A 4 10.79 8.21 0.01
N GLU A 5 10.78 7.56 1.16
CA GLU A 5 11.80 6.62 1.60
C GLU A 5 11.18 5.44 2.32
N LYS A 6 11.66 4.25 1.95
CA LYS A 6 11.36 3.02 2.68
C LYS A 6 11.99 3.07 4.07
N THR A 7 11.15 3.16 5.10
CA THR A 7 11.57 3.12 6.51
C THR A 7 11.11 1.83 7.19
N ASN A 8 11.74 1.48 8.32
CA ASN A 8 11.28 0.34 9.12
C ASN A 8 9.90 0.62 9.72
N GLU A 9 9.63 1.87 10.09
CA GLU A 9 8.35 2.32 10.61
C GLU A 9 7.22 2.13 9.58
N ALA A 10 7.48 2.43 8.29
CA ALA A 10 6.52 2.20 7.22
C ALA A 10 6.26 0.70 7.00
N LEU A 11 7.29 -0.14 7.10
CA LEU A 11 7.16 -1.60 7.00
C LEU A 11 6.36 -2.21 8.15
N ASP A 12 6.62 -1.76 9.38
CA ASP A 12 5.95 -2.24 10.59
C ASP A 12 4.48 -1.80 10.66
N ALA A 13 4.12 -0.72 9.96
CA ALA A 13 2.76 -0.22 9.85
C ALA A 13 1.89 -0.99 8.84
N LEU A 14 2.49 -1.83 7.98
CA LEU A 14 1.74 -2.58 6.96
C LEU A 14 0.85 -3.65 7.61
N SER A 15 -0.36 -3.79 7.12
CA SER A 15 -1.15 -4.99 7.37
C SER A 15 -0.49 -6.24 6.75
N PRO A 16 -0.84 -7.45 7.20
CA PRO A 16 -0.28 -8.67 6.63
C PRO A 16 -0.50 -8.82 5.11
N GLU A 17 -1.63 -8.34 4.57
CA GLU A 17 -1.92 -8.39 3.14
C GLU A 17 -1.08 -7.36 2.37
N GLU A 18 -0.97 -6.12 2.87
CA GLU A 18 -0.10 -5.10 2.27
C GLU A 18 1.37 -5.53 2.27
N PHE A 19 1.87 -6.14 3.35
CA PHE A 19 3.22 -6.70 3.39
C PHE A 19 3.40 -7.84 2.38
N HIS A 20 2.42 -8.74 2.27
CA HIS A 20 2.46 -9.83 1.28
C HIS A 20 2.53 -9.30 -0.16
N VAL A 21 1.69 -8.32 -0.51
CA VAL A 21 1.66 -7.72 -1.84
C VAL A 21 2.95 -6.95 -2.14
N THR A 22 3.33 -6.02 -1.26
CA THR A 22 4.44 -5.08 -1.53
C THR A 22 5.83 -5.66 -1.32
N GLN A 23 6.01 -6.60 -0.37
CA GLN A 23 7.34 -7.13 -0.01
C GLN A 23 7.58 -8.56 -0.51
N ARG A 24 6.54 -9.30 -0.89
CA ARG A 24 6.64 -10.69 -1.34
C ARG A 24 6.06 -10.92 -2.74
N SER A 25 5.87 -9.84 -3.51
CA SER A 25 5.30 -9.89 -4.87
C SER A 25 3.95 -10.63 -4.92
N GLY A 26 3.17 -10.54 -3.85
CA GLY A 26 1.85 -11.14 -3.75
C GLY A 26 0.82 -10.39 -4.59
N THR A 27 -0.38 -10.98 -4.68
CA THR A 27 -1.55 -10.35 -5.30
C THR A 27 -2.72 -10.48 -4.33
N GLU A 28 -3.42 -9.37 -4.05
CA GLU A 28 -4.64 -9.40 -3.23
C GLU A 28 -5.74 -10.25 -3.90
N ARG A 29 -6.72 -10.68 -3.12
CA ARG A 29 -7.85 -11.44 -3.69
C ARG A 29 -8.65 -10.57 -4.67
N PRO A 30 -9.17 -11.16 -5.76
CA PRO A 30 -9.91 -10.38 -6.74
C PRO A 30 -11.16 -9.77 -6.11
N GLY A 31 -11.36 -8.47 -6.36
CA GLY A 31 -12.55 -7.76 -5.89
C GLY A 31 -12.51 -7.31 -4.43
N THR A 32 -11.39 -7.50 -3.70
CA THR A 32 -11.32 -7.19 -2.26
C THR A 32 -10.55 -5.92 -1.91
N GLY A 33 -9.85 -5.30 -2.86
CA GLY A 33 -9.03 -4.12 -2.61
C GLY A 33 -9.81 -2.97 -1.99
N LYS A 34 -9.27 -2.39 -0.91
CA LYS A 34 -9.88 -1.27 -0.15
C LYS A 34 -10.31 -0.10 -1.04
N TYR A 35 -9.53 0.20 -2.07
CA TYR A 35 -9.76 1.32 -2.97
C TYR A 35 -10.41 0.94 -4.31
N LEU A 36 -10.84 -0.31 -4.49
CA LEU A 36 -11.45 -0.81 -5.73
C LEU A 36 -12.62 0.06 -6.22
N SER A 37 -13.42 0.56 -5.29
CA SER A 37 -14.61 1.38 -5.58
C SER A 37 -14.43 2.85 -5.18
N ASN A 38 -13.23 3.29 -4.81
CA ASN A 38 -13.01 4.68 -4.41
C ASN A 38 -13.22 5.64 -5.59
N LYS A 39 -13.99 6.71 -5.36
CA LYS A 39 -14.28 7.77 -6.35
C LYS A 39 -13.94 9.17 -5.86
N GLU A 40 -13.44 9.28 -4.64
CA GLU A 40 -13.06 10.57 -4.05
C GLU A 40 -11.85 11.17 -4.78
N PRO A 41 -11.81 12.50 -4.99
CA PRO A 41 -10.66 13.17 -5.58
C PRO A 41 -9.43 13.04 -4.67
N GLY A 42 -8.27 12.72 -5.24
CA GLY A 42 -7.04 12.55 -4.48
C GLY A 42 -5.88 12.02 -5.33
N ILE A 43 -4.77 11.67 -4.66
CA ILE A 43 -3.58 11.09 -5.28
C ILE A 43 -3.28 9.78 -4.56
N TYR A 44 -3.03 8.72 -5.33
CA TYR A 44 -2.50 7.47 -4.82
C TYR A 44 -0.98 7.55 -4.71
N VAL A 45 -0.46 7.18 -3.56
CA VAL A 45 0.98 7.15 -3.27
C VAL A 45 1.40 5.75 -2.88
N ASP A 46 2.68 5.46 -3.02
CA ASP A 46 3.25 4.21 -2.49
C ASP A 46 3.13 4.22 -0.97
N ILE A 47 2.60 3.14 -0.39
CA ILE A 47 2.39 3.02 1.05
C ILE A 47 3.69 2.70 1.81
N VAL A 48 4.75 2.34 1.08
CA VAL A 48 6.06 1.98 1.64
C VAL A 48 7.03 3.17 1.65
N SER A 49 6.81 4.19 0.79
CA SER A 49 7.75 5.29 0.55
C SER A 49 7.25 6.63 1.06
#